data_AF-A0A7W7S456-F1
#
_entry.id   AF-A0A7W7S456-F1
#
_cell.length_a   1.000
_cell.length_b   1.000
_cell.length_c   1.000
_cell.angle_alpha   90.00
_cell.angle_beta   90.00
_cell.angle_gamma   90.00
#
_symmetry.space_group_name_H-M   'P 1'
#
loop_
_entity.id
_entity.type
_entity.pdbx_description
1 polymer ?
#
loop_
_entity_poly.entity_id
_entity_poly.type
_entity_poly.pdbx_seq_one_letter_code
_entity_poly.pdbx_strand_id
1 'polypeptide(L)'
;MIKVEKLSILNMVKSAKGTIEAPGRNVAQKAGLNRSISGEAWGRTVTLLEYKSADRGGQVVKVPAPGTSQTCHRCGHRDAAGRNRTVFACTDPACGWVGHADTNAAINIKNAVGMPVSGRGDLGVTRSVKRQPPRAA
;
A
#
# COMPACT_ATOMS: atom_id res chain seq x y z
N MET A 1 13.32 -6.02 -5.71
CA MET A 1 12.47 -5.07 -4.94
C MET A 1 11.02 -5.32 -5.31
N ILE A 2 10.14 -5.43 -4.32
CA ILE A 2 8.70 -5.63 -4.50
C ILE A 2 8.00 -4.32 -4.14
N LYS A 3 7.07 -3.84 -4.97
CA LYS A 3 6.30 -2.61 -4.70
C LYS A 3 4.85 -2.97 -4.37
N VAL A 4 4.31 -2.35 -3.33
CA VAL A 4 2.92 -2.51 -2.89
C VAL A 4 2.28 -1.15 -2.66
N GLU A 5 0.97 -1.05 -2.82
CA GLU A 5 0.25 0.19 -2.53
C GLU A 5 0.34 0.56 -1.05
N LYS A 6 0.55 1.85 -0.77
CA LYS A 6 0.49 2.42 0.56
C LYS A 6 -0.97 2.66 0.96
N LEU A 7 -1.72 1.58 1.19
CA LEU A 7 -3.09 1.68 1.69
C LEU A 7 -3.11 2.12 3.15
N SER A 8 -3.95 3.11 3.48
CA SER A 8 -4.19 3.54 4.86
C SER A 8 -5.20 2.63 5.54
N ILE A 9 -4.86 1.33 5.68
CA ILE A 9 -5.79 0.27 6.13
C ILE A 9 -6.48 0.64 7.45
N LEU A 10 -5.73 1.19 8.42
CA LEU A 10 -6.29 1.62 9.72
C LEU A 10 -7.39 2.67 9.56
N ASN A 11 -7.25 3.62 8.63
CA ASN A 11 -8.30 4.60 8.35
C ASN A 11 -9.47 3.97 7.60
N MET A 12 -9.19 3.01 6.72
CA MET A 12 -10.21 2.31 5.94
C MET A 12 -11.11 1.43 6.80
N VAL A 13 -10.64 0.90 7.93
CA VAL A 13 -11.44 0.02 8.81
C VAL A 13 -12.06 0.75 10.01
N LYS A 14 -11.94 2.08 10.09
CA LYS A 14 -12.63 2.87 11.13
C LYS A 14 -14.14 2.64 11.07
N SER A 15 -14.80 2.69 12.23
CA SER A 15 -16.26 2.66 12.31
C SER A 15 -16.88 3.84 11.56
N ALA A 16 -18.15 3.70 11.19
CA ALA A 16 -18.93 4.83 10.72
C ALA A 16 -19.01 5.89 11.84
N LYS A 17 -19.13 7.18 11.44
CA LYS A 17 -19.37 8.27 12.40
C LYS A 17 -20.74 8.09 13.07
N GLY A 18 -20.89 8.64 14.27
CA GLY A 18 -22.13 8.59 15.05
C GLY A 18 -21.94 7.82 16.36
N THR A 19 -23.02 7.74 17.14
CA THR A 19 -23.09 6.96 18.38
C THR A 19 -24.12 5.84 18.23
N ILE A 20 -24.37 5.08 19.30
CA ILE A 20 -25.43 4.07 19.31
C ILE A 20 -26.80 4.75 19.30
N GLU A 21 -26.95 5.87 20.02
CA GLU A 21 -28.19 6.63 20.15
C GLU A 21 -28.50 7.47 18.91
N ALA A 22 -27.46 8.00 18.25
CA ALA A 22 -27.56 8.78 17.03
C ALA A 22 -26.62 8.20 15.96
N PRO A 23 -27.02 7.10 15.29
CA PRO A 23 -26.19 6.45 14.29
C PRO A 23 -25.98 7.36 13.07
N GLY A 24 -24.79 7.28 12.48
CA GLY A 24 -24.51 7.99 11.22
C GLY A 24 -25.16 7.33 10.01
N ARG A 25 -24.71 7.76 8.82
CA ARG A 25 -25.21 7.21 7.55
C ARG A 25 -24.42 5.96 7.14
N ASN A 26 -25.10 5.03 6.47
CA ASN A 26 -24.52 3.83 5.87
C ASN A 26 -23.76 2.93 6.87
N VAL A 27 -24.18 2.87 8.14
CA VAL A 27 -23.50 2.12 9.20
C VAL A 27 -23.39 0.63 8.86
N ALA A 28 -24.49 0.02 8.38
CA ALA A 28 -24.52 -1.40 8.01
C ALA A 28 -23.61 -1.71 6.81
N GLN A 29 -23.65 -0.89 5.76
CA GLN A 29 -22.76 -1.01 4.60
C GLN A 29 -21.29 -0.85 5.01
N LYS A 30 -21.00 0.12 5.88
CA LYS A 30 -19.65 0.35 6.39
C LYS A 30 -19.14 -0.84 7.22
N ALA A 31 -19.98 -1.41 8.08
CA ALA A 31 -19.65 -2.60 8.85
C ALA A 31 -19.37 -3.81 7.93
N GLY A 32 -20.17 -4.00 6.87
CA GLY A 32 -19.93 -5.03 5.85
C GLY A 32 -18.60 -4.86 5.11
N LEU A 33 -18.28 -3.63 4.70
CA LEU A 33 -17.00 -3.31 4.07
C LEU A 33 -15.82 -3.58 5.03
N ASN A 34 -15.93 -3.17 6.29
CA ASN A 34 -14.88 -3.40 7.29
C ASN A 34 -14.64 -4.90 7.52
N ARG A 35 -15.71 -5.71 7.60
CA ARG A 35 -15.57 -7.18 7.69
C ARG A 35 -14.86 -7.76 6.47
N SER A 36 -15.21 -7.30 5.27
CA SER A 36 -14.58 -7.77 4.02
C SER A 36 -13.08 -7.43 4.00
N ILE A 37 -12.70 -6.19 4.33
CA ILE A 37 -11.29 -5.77 4.40
C ILE A 37 -10.52 -6.60 5.45
N SER A 38 -11.10 -6.82 6.63
CA SER A 38 -10.47 -7.61 7.69
C SER A 38 -10.32 -9.09 7.30
N GLY A 39 -11.29 -9.65 6.58
CA GLY A 39 -11.25 -11.03 6.09
C GLY A 39 -10.11 -11.30 5.11
N GLU A 40 -9.76 -10.31 4.29
CA GLU A 40 -8.67 -10.40 3.31
C GLU A 40 -7.26 -10.22 3.91
N ALA A 41 -7.17 -9.80 5.17
CA ALA A 41 -5.91 -9.70 5.92
C ALA A 41 -4.76 -8.89 5.25
N TRP A 42 -5.08 -7.86 4.45
CA TRP A 42 -4.11 -7.08 3.66
C TRP A 42 -2.87 -6.62 4.44
N GLY A 43 -3.07 -6.14 5.67
CA GLY A 43 -1.97 -5.68 6.53
C GLY A 43 -1.01 -6.81 6.89
N ARG A 44 -1.55 -7.98 7.26
CA ARG A 44 -0.75 -9.16 7.60
C ARG A 44 0.01 -9.69 6.39
N THR A 45 -0.62 -9.68 5.21
CA THR A 45 0.03 -10.06 3.95
C THR A 45 1.27 -9.21 3.68
N VAL A 46 1.17 -7.88 3.82
CA VAL A 46 2.33 -6.98 3.63
C VAL A 46 3.41 -7.22 4.69
N THR A 47 3.04 -7.41 5.96
CA THR A 47 4.01 -7.73 7.03
C THR A 47 4.78 -9.03 6.76
N LEU A 48 4.07 -10.10 6.37
CA LEU A 48 4.70 -11.38 6.07
C LEU A 48 5.57 -11.30 4.80
N LEU A 49 5.15 -10.50 3.82
CA LEU A 49 5.93 -10.23 2.62
C LEU A 49 7.23 -9.46 2.95
N GLU A 50 7.16 -8.45 3.81
CA GLU A 50 8.33 -7.71 4.32
C GLU A 50 9.30 -8.66 5.02
N TYR A 51 8.79 -9.51 5.92
CA TYR A 51 9.59 -10.52 6.64
C TYR A 51 10.29 -11.49 5.67
N LYS A 52 9.54 -12.16 4.78
CA LYS A 52 10.11 -13.18 3.87
C LYS A 52 10.97 -12.61 2.75
N SER A 53 10.72 -11.36 2.36
CA SER A 53 11.59 -10.65 1.41
C SER A 53 12.92 -10.30 2.06
N ALA A 54 12.91 -9.78 3.30
CA ALA A 54 14.12 -9.43 4.03
C ALA A 54 15.01 -10.66 4.29
N ASP A 55 14.41 -11.79 4.63
CA ASP A 55 15.07 -13.11 4.76
C ASP A 55 15.88 -13.52 3.51
N ARG A 56 15.49 -13.01 2.32
CA ARG A 56 16.16 -13.27 1.03
C ARG A 56 16.99 -12.09 0.52
N GLY A 57 17.27 -11.09 1.37
CA GLY A 57 17.96 -9.85 0.96
C GLY A 57 17.12 -8.93 0.05
N GLY A 58 15.82 -9.19 -0.06
CA GLY A 58 14.86 -8.37 -0.79
C GLY A 58 14.28 -7.24 0.04
N GLN A 59 13.64 -6.29 -0.64
CA GLN A 59 12.96 -5.15 -0.02
C GLN A 59 11.55 -5.01 -0.57
N VAL A 60 10.59 -4.75 0.32
CA VAL A 60 9.23 -4.33 -0.02
C VAL A 60 9.14 -2.82 0.13
N VAL A 61 8.60 -2.12 -0.86
CA VAL A 61 8.49 -0.66 -0.90
C VAL A 61 7.02 -0.28 -1.03
N LYS A 62 6.53 0.52 -0.09
CA LYS A 62 5.16 1.05 -0.11
C LYS A 62 5.13 2.32 -0.96
N VAL A 63 4.28 2.35 -1.99
CA VAL A 63 4.16 3.48 -2.92
C VAL A 63 2.80 4.17 -2.78
N PRO A 64 2.73 5.52 -2.82
CA PRO A 64 1.45 6.20 -3.01
C PRO A 64 0.85 5.76 -4.35
N ALA A 65 -0.39 5.26 -4.34
CA ALA A 65 -1.06 4.72 -5.52
C ALA A 65 -2.43 5.37 -5.81
N PRO A 66 -2.60 6.70 -5.73
CA PRO A 66 -3.88 7.32 -6.05
C PRO A 66 -4.17 7.16 -7.55
N GLY A 67 -5.27 6.50 -7.89
CA GLY A 67 -5.74 6.38 -9.27
C GLY A 67 -5.00 5.36 -10.14
N THR A 68 -4.12 4.53 -9.58
CA THR A 68 -3.39 3.46 -10.32
C THR A 68 -4.31 2.47 -11.02
N SER A 69 -5.52 2.26 -10.50
CA SER A 69 -6.53 1.40 -11.11
C SER A 69 -7.27 2.04 -12.30
N GLN A 70 -7.13 3.34 -12.50
CA GLN A 70 -7.81 4.15 -13.52
C GLN A 70 -6.83 4.74 -14.55
N THR A 71 -5.53 4.68 -14.28
CA THR A 71 -4.48 5.15 -15.19
C THR A 71 -4.05 4.04 -16.13
N CYS A 72 -3.96 4.29 -17.43
CA CYS A 72 -3.38 3.34 -18.37
C CYS A 72 -1.85 3.30 -18.20
N HIS A 73 -1.28 2.11 -17.99
CA HIS A 73 0.18 1.98 -17.83
C HIS A 73 0.97 2.27 -19.11
N ARG A 74 0.31 2.20 -20.28
CA ARG A 74 0.95 2.36 -21.59
C ARG A 74 1.09 3.83 -21.99
N CYS A 75 0.03 4.63 -21.82
CA CYS A 75 0.03 6.04 -22.23
C CYS A 75 -0.11 7.05 -21.08
N GLY A 76 -0.42 6.59 -19.86
CA GLY A 76 -0.64 7.47 -18.70
C GLY A 76 -2.02 8.14 -18.64
N HIS A 77 -2.89 7.95 -19.64
CA HIS A 77 -4.25 8.48 -19.63
C HIS A 77 -5.03 7.95 -18.43
N ARG A 78 -5.67 8.85 -17.67
CA ARG A 78 -6.43 8.50 -16.46
C ARG A 78 -7.91 8.75 -16.68
N ASP A 79 -8.69 7.68 -16.63
CA ASP A 79 -10.14 7.72 -16.76
C ASP A 79 -10.78 6.59 -15.95
N ALA A 80 -11.81 6.92 -15.18
CA ALA A 80 -12.57 5.94 -14.42
C ALA A 80 -13.37 5.00 -15.34
N ALA A 81 -13.82 5.48 -16.49
CA ALA A 81 -14.54 4.67 -17.48
C ALA A 81 -13.65 3.57 -18.09
N GLY A 82 -12.33 3.74 -18.03
CA GLY A 82 -11.38 2.76 -18.54
C GLY A 82 -11.31 1.47 -17.73
N ARG A 83 -11.82 1.43 -16.48
CA ARG A 83 -11.86 0.21 -15.66
C ARG A 83 -13.27 -0.38 -15.59
N ASN A 84 -13.41 -1.63 -16.00
CA ASN A 84 -14.62 -2.42 -15.83
C ASN A 84 -14.31 -3.77 -15.16
N ARG A 85 -14.48 -3.83 -13.82
CA ARG A 85 -14.19 -5.01 -12.98
C ARG A 85 -12.78 -5.55 -13.21
N THR A 86 -12.65 -6.65 -13.93
CA THR A 86 -11.40 -7.37 -14.24
C THR A 86 -10.75 -6.90 -15.54
N VAL A 87 -11.48 -6.17 -16.38
CA VAL A 87 -11.00 -5.65 -17.66
C VAL A 87 -10.65 -4.18 -17.50
N PHE A 88 -9.55 -3.77 -18.12
CA PHE A 88 -9.23 -2.36 -18.35
C PHE A 88 -9.13 -2.14 -19.86
N ALA A 89 -9.81 -1.11 -20.34
CA ALA A 89 -9.74 -0.62 -21.71
C ALA A 89 -9.42 0.87 -21.66
N CYS A 90 -8.28 1.28 -22.21
CA CYS A 90 -7.89 2.67 -22.26
C CYS A 90 -8.87 3.44 -23.17
N THR A 91 -9.41 4.53 -22.65
CA THR A 91 -10.36 5.39 -23.36
C THR A 91 -9.68 6.39 -24.31
N ASP A 92 -8.34 6.48 -24.26
CA ASP A 92 -7.55 7.24 -25.22
C ASP A 92 -7.54 6.51 -26.59
N PRO A 93 -8.13 7.10 -27.64
CA PRO A 93 -8.20 6.49 -28.96
C PRO A 93 -6.83 6.22 -29.60
N ALA A 94 -5.80 7.01 -29.23
CA ALA A 94 -4.45 6.81 -29.75
C ALA A 94 -3.72 5.64 -29.07
N CYS A 95 -4.14 5.27 -27.86
CA CYS A 95 -3.51 4.17 -27.11
C CYS A 95 -4.17 2.83 -27.39
N GLY A 96 -5.50 2.75 -27.27
CA GLY A 96 -6.30 1.54 -27.51
C GLY A 96 -5.91 0.31 -26.67
N TRP A 97 -5.19 0.48 -25.56
CA TRP A 97 -4.71 -0.64 -24.75
C TRP A 97 -5.88 -1.33 -24.03
N VAL A 98 -5.98 -2.65 -24.15
CA VAL A 98 -6.97 -3.47 -23.44
C VAL A 98 -6.28 -4.65 -22.77
N GLY A 99 -6.66 -4.96 -21.54
CA GLY A 99 -6.13 -6.11 -20.81
C GLY A 99 -6.70 -6.27 -19.41
N HIS A 100 -6.04 -7.08 -18.58
CA HIS A 100 -6.48 -7.30 -17.21
C HIS A 100 -6.21 -6.07 -16.33
N ALA A 101 -7.22 -5.64 -15.58
CA ALA A 101 -7.18 -4.42 -14.79
C ALA A 101 -6.14 -4.48 -13.66
N ASP A 102 -5.91 -5.67 -13.08
CA ASP A 102 -4.91 -5.84 -12.03
C ASP A 102 -3.49 -5.87 -12.59
N THR A 103 -3.29 -6.36 -13.82
CA THR A 103 -1.98 -6.28 -14.50
C THR A 103 -1.64 -4.83 -14.82
N ASN A 104 -2.61 -4.06 -15.30
CA ASN A 104 -2.45 -2.61 -15.50
C ASN A 104 -2.03 -1.90 -14.22
N ALA A 105 -2.78 -2.13 -13.13
CA ALA A 105 -2.50 -1.53 -11.83
C ALA A 105 -1.13 -1.96 -11.30
N ALA A 106 -0.75 -3.23 -11.44
CA ALA A 106 0.56 -3.74 -11.03
C ALA A 106 1.71 -3.05 -11.77
N ILE A 107 1.56 -2.79 -13.07
CA ILE A 107 2.59 -2.06 -13.85
C ILE A 107 2.65 -0.59 -13.40
N ASN A 108 1.51 0.06 -13.15
CA ASN A 108 1.49 1.42 -12.60
C ASN A 108 2.20 1.49 -11.24
N ILE A 109 1.93 0.55 -10.34
CA ILE A 109 2.59 0.44 -9.02
C ILE A 109 4.08 0.18 -9.19
N LYS A 110 4.48 -0.70 -10.12
CA LYS A 110 5.88 -0.98 -10.45
C LYS A 110 6.60 0.30 -10.88
N ASN A 111 5.94 1.14 -11.68
CA ASN A 111 6.51 2.37 -12.22
C ASN A 111 6.45 3.56 -11.24
N ALA A 112 5.63 3.50 -10.20
CA ALA A 112 5.50 4.57 -9.21
C ALA A 112 6.80 4.79 -8.41
N VAL A 113 7.07 6.05 -8.05
CA VAL A 113 8.16 6.42 -7.15
C VAL A 113 7.78 5.99 -5.73
N GLY A 114 8.65 5.21 -5.08
CA GLY A 114 8.38 4.68 -3.75
C GLY A 114 8.98 5.52 -2.63
N MET A 115 8.40 5.41 -1.43
CA MET A 115 9.08 5.84 -0.20
C MET A 115 9.98 4.69 0.26
N PRO A 116 11.32 4.86 0.32
CA PRO A 116 12.18 3.80 0.81
C PRO A 116 11.83 3.51 2.27
N VAL A 117 11.44 2.27 2.58
CA VAL A 117 11.51 1.77 3.95
C VAL A 117 12.91 1.20 4.12
N SER A 118 13.73 1.83 4.98
CA SER A 118 15.06 1.32 5.27
C SER A 118 14.92 0.01 6.06
N GLY A 119 14.97 -1.11 5.35
CA GLY A 119 15.20 -2.42 5.94
C GLY A 119 16.67 -2.61 6.32
N ARG A 120 17.23 -1.66 7.07
CA ARG A 120 18.43 -1.82 7.89
C ARG A 120 18.22 -0.92 9.09
N GLY A 121 17.93 -1.53 10.24
CA GLY A 121 18.02 -0.82 11.51
C GLY A 121 19.44 -0.33 11.66
N ASP A 122 19.58 0.98 11.83
CA ASP A 122 20.63 1.47 12.70
C ASP A 122 20.14 1.18 14.13
N LEU A 123 20.73 0.17 14.76
CA LEU A 123 20.58 -0.13 16.18
C LEU A 123 21.43 0.86 16.98
N GLY A 124 21.10 2.14 16.88
CA GLY A 124 21.93 3.22 17.37
C GLY A 124 21.11 4.37 17.89
N VAL A 125 20.34 4.16 18.96
CA VAL A 125 20.07 5.27 19.89
C VAL A 125 21.43 5.62 20.48
N THR A 126 22.18 6.57 19.89
CA THR A 126 23.35 7.09 20.61
C THR A 126 22.87 7.54 21.99
N ARG A 127 23.49 7.13 23.09
CA ARG A 127 24.94 7.23 23.33
C ARG A 127 25.64 5.90 23.57
N SER A 128 26.82 5.76 22.95
CA SER A 128 27.90 4.90 23.45
C SER A 128 28.08 5.09 24.95
N VAL A 129 28.16 3.97 25.69
CA VAL A 129 28.43 3.94 27.12
C VAL A 129 29.75 4.68 27.41
N LYS A 130 29.74 5.62 28.37
CA LYS A 130 30.97 6.27 28.86
C LYS A 130 31.95 5.18 29.30
N ARG A 131 33.07 5.04 28.59
CA ARG A 131 34.21 4.25 29.07
C ARG A 131 34.85 5.03 30.22
N GLN A 132 35.02 4.36 31.37
CA GLN A 132 35.77 4.91 32.50
C GLN A 132 37.23 5.13 32.09
N PRO A 133 37.88 6.23 32.48
CA PRO A 133 39.30 6.41 32.20
C PRO A 133 40.10 5.29 32.90
N PRO A 134 41.16 4.75 32.26
CA PRO A 134 42.04 3.81 32.93
C PRO A 134 42.65 4.48 34.16
N ARG A 135 42.67 3.76 35.28
CA ARG A 135 43.33 4.21 36.51
C ARG A 135 44.82 4.35 36.23
N ALA A 136 45.37 5.49 36.66
CA ALA A 136 46.81 5.74 36.66
C ALA A 136 47.54 4.63 37.43
N ALA A 137 48.65 4.18 36.86
CA ALA A 137 49.75 3.52 37.54
C ALA A 137 51.02 4.31 37.22
#